data_AF-A0A563EJY3-F1
#
_entry.id   AF-A0A563EJY3-F1
#
_cell.length_a   1.000
_cell.length_b   1.000
_cell.length_c   1.000
_cell.angle_alpha   90.00
_cell.angle_beta   90.00
_cell.angle_gamma   90.00
#
_symmetry.space_group_name_H-M   'P 1'
#
loop_
_entity.id
_entity.type
_entity.pdbx_description
1 polymer ?
#
loop_
_entity_poly.entity_id
_entity_poly.type
_entity_poly.pdbx_seq_one_letter_code
_entity_poly.pdbx_strand_id
1 'polypeptide(L)'
;MDLPVLCLPAATSPCRGCCDLREPVGPPPADPVARAVHRWVLGHHGAFLAWRFLADALRRNDVRCAVLGYDTYSSMLEYSGSCTREVYEEAIRPLMTAAHPAFSGRWARDYEPIPALLRTARAALGRERAAPLTAASRRNLLAHQAVVRKLVPGGPSLLRGSGRDVHAPPTDHERDLFDEFFLVSRGPCCERRYRAQVRRVFAAILVDVP
;
A
#
# COMPACT_ATOMS: atom_id res chain seq x y z
N MET A 1 -11.78 -6.65 -13.60
CA MET A 1 -10.37 -6.22 -13.52
C MET A 1 -9.57 -7.49 -13.35
N ASP A 2 -8.74 -7.87 -14.32
CA ASP A 2 -7.92 -9.09 -14.23
C ASP A 2 -6.65 -8.81 -13.43
N LEU A 3 -6.86 -8.46 -12.15
CA LEU A 3 -5.78 -8.35 -11.18
C LEU A 3 -5.85 -9.55 -10.24
N PRO A 4 -4.73 -10.24 -10.02
CA PRO A 4 -4.74 -11.40 -9.16
C PRO A 4 -4.86 -10.99 -7.69
N VAL A 5 -5.53 -11.82 -6.90
CA VAL A 5 -5.60 -11.64 -5.44
C VAL A 5 -4.20 -11.68 -4.83
N LEU A 6 -3.89 -10.71 -3.96
CA LEU A 6 -2.68 -10.68 -3.16
C LEU A 6 -2.90 -11.42 -1.84
N CYS A 7 -2.26 -12.57 -1.67
CA CYS A 7 -2.33 -13.35 -0.45
C CYS A 7 -1.23 -12.91 0.55
N LEU A 8 -1.62 -12.23 1.61
CA LEU A 8 -0.73 -11.80 2.68
C LEU A 8 -0.78 -12.77 3.88
N PRO A 9 0.38 -13.16 4.46
CA PRO A 9 0.39 -14.07 5.59
C PRO A 9 -0.18 -13.39 6.84
N ALA A 10 -1.25 -13.99 7.39
CA ALA A 10 -1.71 -13.71 8.75
C ALA A 10 -0.86 -14.46 9.79
N ALA A 11 -0.36 -15.64 9.43
CA ALA A 11 0.63 -16.45 10.16
C ALA A 11 1.53 -17.18 9.15
N THR A 12 2.76 -17.50 9.56
CA THR A 12 3.65 -18.36 8.76
C THR A 12 3.21 -19.82 8.91
N SER A 13 2.83 -20.44 7.80
CA SER A 13 2.42 -21.84 7.76
C SER A 13 3.34 -22.66 6.86
N PRO A 14 3.64 -23.93 7.20
CA PRO A 14 4.42 -24.81 6.33
C PRO A 14 3.73 -25.01 4.97
N CYS A 15 4.53 -25.09 3.92
CA CYS A 15 4.03 -25.22 2.55
C CYS A 15 3.37 -26.60 2.34
N ARG A 16 2.04 -26.65 2.21
CA ARG A 16 1.29 -27.85 1.80
C ARG A 16 0.55 -27.54 0.51
N GLY A 17 1.05 -28.02 -0.63
CA GLY A 17 0.36 -27.89 -1.92
C GLY A 17 0.17 -26.46 -2.45
N CYS A 18 0.95 -25.47 -1.99
CA CYS A 18 0.77 -24.04 -2.34
C CYS A 18 1.16 -23.69 -3.79
N CYS A 19 1.41 -24.70 -4.64
CA CYS A 19 1.85 -24.57 -6.01
C CYS A 19 0.62 -24.39 -6.90
N ASP A 20 0.04 -23.19 -6.92
CA ASP A 20 -0.65 -22.65 -8.09
C ASP A 20 -0.90 -21.16 -7.88
N LEU A 21 0.16 -20.37 -8.00
CA LEU A 21 0.03 -18.96 -8.39
C LEU A 21 -0.06 -18.93 -9.92
N ARG A 22 -1.13 -19.50 -10.48
CA ARG A 22 -1.20 -19.74 -11.92
C ARG A 22 -1.48 -18.51 -12.75
N GLU A 23 -2.09 -17.48 -12.18
CA GLU A 23 -2.46 -16.32 -12.97
C GLU A 23 -1.31 -15.29 -12.98
N PRO A 24 -0.60 -15.12 -14.10
CA PRO A 24 0.25 -13.95 -14.26
C PRO A 24 -0.59 -12.68 -14.08
N VAL A 25 0.03 -11.60 -13.62
CA VAL A 25 -0.59 -10.28 -13.78
C VAL A 25 -0.60 -10.03 -15.29
N GLY A 26 -1.78 -9.84 -15.87
CA GLY A 26 -1.92 -9.54 -17.30
C GLY A 26 -1.18 -8.24 -17.67
N PRO A 27 -0.97 -7.97 -18.97
CA PRO A 27 -0.43 -6.69 -19.39
C PRO A 27 -1.32 -5.55 -18.90
N PRO A 28 -0.75 -4.36 -18.61
CA PRO A 28 -1.55 -3.22 -18.22
C PRO A 28 -2.59 -2.90 -19.32
N PRO A 29 -3.84 -2.55 -18.96
CA PRO A 29 -4.86 -2.19 -19.95
C PRO A 29 -4.41 -1.06 -20.88
N ALA A 30 -4.81 -1.14 -22.16
CA ALA A 30 -4.54 -0.08 -23.13
C ALA A 30 -5.40 1.17 -22.89
N ASP A 31 -6.64 0.98 -22.43
CA ASP A 31 -7.54 2.08 -22.05
C ASP A 31 -6.97 2.88 -20.86
N PRO A 32 -6.81 4.22 -20.96
CA PRO A 32 -6.19 5.02 -19.91
C PRO A 32 -6.90 4.96 -18.55
N VAL A 33 -8.23 4.88 -18.55
CA VAL A 33 -9.03 4.83 -17.31
C VAL A 33 -8.86 3.46 -16.65
N ALA A 34 -9.02 2.38 -17.40
CA ALA A 34 -8.77 1.03 -16.92
C ALA A 34 -7.32 0.85 -16.44
N ARG A 35 -6.35 1.46 -17.12
CA ARG A 35 -4.94 1.46 -16.70
C ARG A 35 -4.74 2.23 -15.40
N ALA A 36 -5.41 3.36 -15.20
CA ALA A 36 -5.36 4.10 -13.95
C ALA A 36 -5.91 3.28 -12.76
N VAL A 37 -7.05 2.61 -12.94
CA VAL A 37 -7.61 1.73 -11.89
C VAL A 37 -6.69 0.52 -11.66
N HIS A 38 -6.13 -0.07 -12.72
CA HIS A 38 -5.14 -1.14 -12.62
C HIS A 38 -3.91 -0.71 -11.78
N ARG A 39 -3.33 0.46 -12.10
CA ARG A 39 -2.22 1.06 -11.33
C ARG A 39 -2.61 1.38 -9.90
N TRP A 40 -3.84 1.83 -9.67
CA TRP A 40 -4.36 2.11 -8.34
C TRP A 40 -4.30 0.86 -7.47
N VAL A 41 -4.87 -0.26 -7.93
CA VAL A 41 -4.89 -1.52 -7.17
C VAL A 41 -3.49 -2.13 -7.06
N LEU A 42 -2.76 -2.27 -8.18
CA LEU A 42 -1.43 -2.90 -8.19
C LEU A 42 -0.40 -2.09 -7.39
N GLY A 43 -0.48 -0.76 -7.40
CA GLY A 43 0.36 0.10 -6.58
C GLY A 43 0.09 -0.09 -5.08
N HIS A 44 -1.16 -0.31 -4.69
CA HIS A 44 -1.51 -0.63 -3.31
C HIS A 44 -1.02 -2.02 -2.90
N HIS A 45 -1.04 -3.02 -3.80
CA HIS A 45 -0.37 -4.30 -3.55
C HIS A 45 1.11 -4.10 -3.23
N GLY A 46 1.82 -3.31 -4.04
CA GLY A 46 3.20 -2.95 -3.79
C GLY A 46 3.39 -2.21 -2.46
N ALA A 47 2.49 -1.30 -2.10
CA ALA A 47 2.51 -0.58 -0.83
C ALA A 47 2.35 -1.53 0.37
N PHE A 48 1.42 -2.50 0.31
CA PHE A 48 1.24 -3.48 1.39
C PHE A 48 2.49 -4.32 1.62
N LEU A 49 3.14 -4.75 0.54
CA LEU A 49 4.41 -5.47 0.60
C LEU A 49 5.52 -4.59 1.17
N ALA A 50 5.61 -3.32 0.75
CA ALA A 50 6.58 -2.36 1.25
C ALA A 50 6.39 -2.08 2.75
N TRP A 51 5.14 -1.95 3.23
CA TRP A 51 4.86 -1.74 4.65
C TRP A 51 5.24 -2.96 5.50
N ARG A 52 4.97 -4.18 5.03
CA ARG A 52 5.42 -5.38 5.77
C ARG A 52 6.93 -5.45 5.87
N PHE A 53 7.63 -5.19 4.76
CA PHE A 53 9.09 -5.10 4.74
C PHE A 53 9.63 -4.01 5.66
N LEU A 54 9.02 -2.82 5.62
CA LEU A 54 9.37 -1.69 6.48
C LEU A 54 9.14 -2.00 7.96
N ALA A 55 8.00 -2.58 8.32
CA ALA A 55 7.68 -2.96 9.70
C ALA A 55 8.73 -3.93 10.25
N ASP A 56 9.09 -4.93 9.46
CA ASP A 56 10.12 -5.92 9.79
C ASP A 56 11.51 -5.29 9.96
N ALA A 57 11.90 -4.38 9.06
CA ALA A 57 13.14 -3.61 9.17
C ALA A 57 13.16 -2.72 10.43
N LEU A 58 12.06 -2.04 10.73
CA LEU A 58 11.93 -1.19 11.92
C LEU A 58 12.03 -2.00 13.22
N ARG A 59 11.41 -3.19 13.29
CA ARG A 59 11.54 -4.08 14.46
C ARG A 59 12.99 -4.51 14.72
N ARG A 60 13.78 -4.70 13.66
CA ARG A 60 15.20 -5.04 13.75
C ARG A 60 16.13 -3.84 13.93
N ASN A 61 15.60 -2.62 13.93
CA ASN A 61 16.39 -1.38 13.86
C ASN A 61 17.36 -1.35 12.66
N ASP A 62 17.00 -2.00 11.56
CA ASP A 62 17.78 -2.00 10.32
C ASP A 62 17.46 -0.72 9.53
N VAL A 63 18.29 0.31 9.75
CA VAL A 63 18.11 1.64 9.14
C VAL A 63 18.14 1.57 7.62
N ARG A 64 19.05 0.78 7.04
CA ARG A 64 19.20 0.70 5.58
C ARG A 64 17.96 0.11 4.94
N CYS A 65 17.47 -1.01 5.46
CA CYS A 65 16.25 -1.63 4.96
C CYS A 65 15.02 -0.75 5.21
N ALA A 66 14.93 -0.06 6.35
CA ALA A 66 13.81 0.84 6.63
C ALA A 66 13.78 2.05 5.68
N VAL A 67 14.94 2.62 5.33
CA VAL A 67 15.04 3.68 4.31
C VAL A 67 14.54 3.14 2.96
N LEU A 68 15.01 1.97 2.53
CA LEU A 68 14.54 1.34 1.29
C LEU A 68 13.03 1.08 1.30
N GLY A 69 12.45 0.67 2.43
CA GLY A 69 11.01 0.47 2.58
C GLY A 69 10.22 1.77 2.38
N TYR A 70 10.70 2.89 2.94
CA TYR A 70 10.09 4.20 2.72
C TYR A 70 10.23 4.70 1.28
N ASP A 71 11.41 4.54 0.68
CA ASP A 71 11.63 4.96 -0.70
C ASP A 71 10.75 4.12 -1.66
N THR A 72 10.67 2.80 -1.44
CA THR A 72 9.75 1.91 -2.17
C THR A 72 8.29 2.35 -2.03
N TYR A 73 7.84 2.64 -0.81
CA TYR A 73 6.47 3.12 -0.59
C TYR A 73 6.21 4.46 -1.29
N SER A 74 7.20 5.35 -1.34
CA SER A 74 7.08 6.62 -2.08
C SER A 74 6.87 6.38 -3.58
N SER A 75 7.60 5.44 -4.18
CA SER A 75 7.39 5.05 -5.58
C SER A 75 6.01 4.43 -5.81
N MET A 76 5.47 3.67 -4.85
CA MET A 76 4.12 3.11 -4.97
C MET A 76 3.03 4.19 -4.94
N LEU A 77 3.25 5.27 -4.17
CA LEU A 77 2.35 6.44 -4.17
C LEU A 77 2.36 7.15 -5.52
N GLU A 78 3.53 7.36 -6.10
CA GLU A 78 3.67 7.99 -7.41
C GLU A 78 3.07 7.12 -8.53
N TYR A 79 3.34 5.81 -8.49
CA TYR A 79 2.81 4.85 -9.45
C TYR A 79 1.28 4.79 -9.42
N SER A 80 0.69 4.60 -8.23
CA SER A 80 -0.76 4.55 -8.06
C SER A 80 -1.43 5.91 -8.35
N GLY A 81 -0.78 7.01 -7.98
CA GLY A 81 -1.23 8.38 -8.24
C GLY A 81 -0.83 8.96 -9.60
N SER A 82 -0.40 8.13 -10.56
CA SER A 82 0.14 8.60 -11.84
C SER A 82 -0.93 9.16 -12.78
N CYS A 83 -2.21 8.80 -12.60
CA CYS A 83 -3.33 9.30 -13.39
C CYS A 83 -3.55 10.82 -13.27
N THR A 84 -4.35 11.40 -14.16
CA THR A 84 -4.77 12.80 -14.02
C THR A 84 -5.82 12.95 -12.92
N ARG A 85 -6.09 14.19 -12.52
CA ARG A 85 -7.11 14.47 -11.52
C ARG A 85 -8.49 14.05 -12.01
N GLU A 86 -8.80 14.32 -13.27
CA GLU A 86 -10.08 14.02 -13.91
C GLU A 86 -10.36 12.52 -13.85
N VAL A 87 -9.40 11.69 -14.25
CA VAL A 87 -9.51 10.22 -14.17
C VAL A 87 -9.70 9.75 -12.73
N TYR A 88 -9.02 10.37 -11.77
CA TYR A 88 -9.22 10.03 -10.36
C TYR A 88 -10.63 10.39 -9.87
N GLU A 89 -11.13 11.58 -10.20
CA GLU A 89 -12.46 12.05 -9.77
C GLU A 89 -13.61 11.29 -10.45
N GLU A 90 -13.44 10.86 -11.71
CA GLU A 90 -14.49 10.21 -12.50
C GLU A 90 -14.50 8.68 -12.37
N ALA A 91 -13.35 8.04 -12.09
CA ALA A 91 -13.25 6.59 -12.03
C ALA A 91 -12.86 6.05 -10.65
N ILE A 92 -11.73 6.51 -10.09
CA ILE A 92 -11.18 5.91 -8.86
C ILE A 92 -11.99 6.31 -7.63
N ARG A 93 -12.26 7.61 -7.46
CA ARG A 93 -12.96 8.15 -6.29
C ARG A 93 -14.41 7.64 -6.20
N PRO A 94 -15.18 7.52 -7.29
CA PRO A 94 -16.51 6.91 -7.25
C PRO A 94 -16.46 5.44 -6.84
N LEU A 95 -15.48 4.66 -7.33
CA LEU A 95 -15.29 3.26 -6.89
C LEU A 95 -15.03 3.17 -5.38
N MET A 96 -14.14 4.01 -4.85
CA MET A 96 -13.86 4.05 -3.40
C MET A 96 -15.09 4.47 -2.59
N THR A 97 -15.84 5.47 -3.07
CA THR A 97 -17.05 5.98 -2.40
C THR A 97 -18.18 4.95 -2.41
N ALA A 98 -18.33 4.22 -3.52
CA ALA A 98 -19.29 3.13 -3.65
C ALA A 98 -18.97 1.95 -2.71
N ALA A 99 -17.68 1.67 -2.48
CA ALA A 99 -17.27 0.69 -1.47
C ALA A 99 -17.58 1.17 -0.05
N HIS A 100 -17.24 2.43 0.29
CA HIS A 100 -17.69 3.06 1.52
C HIS A 100 -17.54 4.60 1.49
N PRO A 101 -18.51 5.40 1.98
CA PRO A 101 -18.43 6.86 1.97
C PRO A 101 -17.22 7.45 2.74
N ALA A 102 -16.74 6.72 3.74
CA ALA A 102 -15.58 7.06 4.57
C ALA A 102 -14.25 6.39 4.15
N PHE A 103 -14.19 5.75 2.96
CA PHE A 103 -13.06 4.92 2.54
C PHE A 103 -11.71 5.61 2.72
N SER A 104 -10.76 4.93 3.38
CA SER A 104 -9.53 5.56 3.84
C SER A 104 -8.36 4.59 3.89
N GLY A 105 -7.18 5.08 3.49
CA GLY A 105 -5.91 4.36 3.68
C GLY A 105 -5.57 4.07 5.15
N ARG A 106 -6.23 4.74 6.12
CA ARG A 106 -6.08 4.44 7.55
C ARG A 106 -6.59 3.04 7.93
N TRP A 107 -7.41 2.42 7.08
CA TRP A 107 -7.95 1.08 7.31
C TRP A 107 -6.96 -0.04 6.97
N ALA A 108 -5.80 0.29 6.40
CA ALA A 108 -4.81 -0.71 6.02
C ALA A 108 -4.11 -1.32 7.25
N ARG A 109 -4.32 -2.63 7.45
CA ARG A 109 -3.71 -3.40 8.56
C ARG A 109 -2.19 -3.34 8.57
N ASP A 110 -1.55 -3.39 7.40
CA ASP A 110 -0.08 -3.44 7.31
C ASP A 110 0.58 -2.07 7.57
N TYR A 111 -0.15 -0.95 7.44
CA TYR A 111 0.36 0.39 7.76
C TYR A 111 0.17 0.76 9.24
N GLU A 112 -0.89 0.26 9.89
CA GLU A 112 -1.25 0.55 11.28
C GLU A 112 -0.07 0.51 12.28
N PRO A 113 0.83 -0.49 12.27
CA PRO A 113 1.94 -0.53 13.23
C PRO A 113 3.11 0.44 12.92
N ILE A 114 3.22 0.94 11.69
CA ILE A 114 4.40 1.68 11.20
C ILE A 114 4.70 2.94 12.05
N PRO A 115 3.74 3.81 12.37
CA PRO A 115 4.04 5.02 13.15
C PRO A 115 4.59 4.72 14.55
N ALA A 116 4.09 3.68 15.22
CA ALA A 116 4.59 3.26 16.52
C ALA A 116 5.99 2.65 16.42
N LEU A 117 6.20 1.73 15.47
CA LEU A 117 7.50 1.12 15.21
C LEU A 117 8.57 2.16 14.86
N LEU A 118 8.23 3.18 14.07
CA LEU A 118 9.13 4.28 13.74
C LEU A 118 9.57 5.05 14.99
N ARG A 119 8.63 5.37 15.89
CA ARG A 119 8.96 6.06 17.15
C ARG A 119 9.89 5.23 18.03
N THR A 120 9.58 3.94 18.20
CA THR A 120 10.40 3.00 18.97
C THR A 120 11.80 2.86 18.38
N ALA A 121 11.91 2.69 17.06
CA ALA A 121 13.20 2.56 16.38
C ALA A 121 14.07 3.82 16.52
N ARG A 122 13.47 5.02 16.38
CA ARG A 122 14.19 6.29 16.58
C ARG A 122 14.72 6.43 18.00
N ALA A 123 13.91 6.08 19.01
CA ALA A 123 14.31 6.13 20.40
C ALA A 123 15.48 5.17 20.68
N ALA A 124 15.42 3.94 20.13
CA ALA A 124 16.46 2.94 20.30
C ALA A 124 17.79 3.29 19.58
N LEU A 125 17.72 3.92 18.41
CA LEU A 125 18.89 4.25 17.60
C LEU A 125 19.64 5.50 18.08
N GLY A 126 18.95 6.42 18.76
CA GLY A 126 19.46 7.75 19.05
C GLY A 126 19.48 8.67 17.81
N ARG A 127 19.65 9.99 18.03
CA ARG A 127 19.44 11.03 17.01
C ARG A 127 20.28 10.83 15.74
N GLU A 128 21.57 10.55 15.89
CA GLU A 128 22.50 10.47 14.74
C GLU A 128 22.19 9.26 13.84
N ARG A 129 22.09 8.06 14.44
CA ARG A 129 21.80 6.83 13.67
C ARG A 129 20.38 6.83 13.10
N ALA A 130 19.44 7.54 13.73
CA ALA A 130 18.08 7.69 13.25
C ALA A 130 17.91 8.78 12.16
N ALA A 131 18.94 9.58 11.87
CA ALA A 131 18.83 10.70 10.92
C ALA A 131 18.44 10.24 9.50
N PRO A 132 19.04 9.19 8.90
CA PRO A 132 18.65 8.70 7.58
C PRO A 132 17.20 8.21 7.55
N LEU A 133 16.76 7.49 8.59
CA LEU A 133 15.38 7.02 8.73
C LEU A 133 14.39 8.18 8.85
N THR A 134 14.79 9.23 9.56
CA THR A 134 13.99 10.46 9.71
C THR A 134 13.84 11.18 8.38
N ALA A 135 14.93 11.36 7.64
CA ALA A 135 14.91 11.92 6.30
C ALA A 135 14.02 11.12 5.35
N ALA A 136 14.14 9.79 5.32
CA ALA A 136 13.34 8.92 4.46
C ALA A 136 11.83 9.02 4.76
N SER A 137 11.44 8.95 6.04
CA SER A 137 10.03 9.12 6.43
C SER A 137 9.47 10.50 6.04
N ARG A 138 10.30 11.54 6.08
CA ARG A 138 9.91 12.90 5.69
C ARG A 138 9.73 13.00 4.17
N ARG A 139 10.64 12.42 3.38
CA ARG A 139 10.49 12.33 1.92
C ARG A 139 9.22 11.58 1.54
N ASN A 140 8.94 10.46 2.19
CA ASN A 140 7.70 9.71 1.96
C ASN A 140 6.45 10.53 2.27
N LEU A 141 6.44 11.29 3.39
CA LEU A 141 5.34 12.20 3.71
C LEU A 141 5.16 13.27 2.61
N LEU A 142 6.25 13.84 2.10
CA LEU A 142 6.19 14.82 1.02
C LEU A 142 5.66 14.23 -0.29
N ALA A 143 6.08 13.01 -0.64
CA ALA A 143 5.56 12.28 -1.80
C ALA A 143 4.05 12.02 -1.66
N HIS A 144 3.60 11.53 -0.50
CA HIS A 144 2.18 11.36 -0.20
C HIS A 144 1.40 12.67 -0.35
N GLN A 145 1.91 13.77 0.22
CA GLN A 145 1.27 15.08 0.10
C GLN A 145 1.25 15.60 -1.35
N ALA A 146 2.27 15.30 -2.16
CA ALA A 146 2.30 15.68 -3.56
C ALA A 146 1.19 14.98 -4.36
N VAL A 147 1.02 13.67 -4.14
CA VAL A 147 -0.08 12.90 -4.75
C VAL A 147 -1.44 13.42 -4.30
N VAL A 148 -1.62 13.67 -2.99
CA VAL A 148 -2.87 14.25 -2.46
C VAL A 148 -3.16 15.62 -3.07
N ARG A 149 -2.17 16.52 -3.17
CA ARG A 149 -2.35 17.83 -3.78
C ARG A 149 -2.73 17.74 -5.26
N LYS A 150 -2.16 16.77 -5.98
CA LYS A 150 -2.47 16.52 -7.39
C LYS A 150 -3.91 16.03 -7.58
N LEU A 151 -4.31 15.02 -6.82
CA LEU A 151 -5.58 14.30 -7.06
C LEU A 151 -6.78 14.90 -6.32
N VAL A 152 -6.55 15.58 -5.20
CA VAL A 152 -7.62 16.14 -4.35
C VAL A 152 -7.23 17.55 -3.87
N PRO A 153 -7.01 18.53 -4.77
CA PRO A 153 -6.64 19.89 -4.37
C PRO A 153 -7.79 20.55 -3.60
N GLY A 154 -7.59 20.79 -2.30
CA GLY A 154 -8.54 21.50 -1.44
C GLY A 154 -9.79 20.71 -1.01
N GLY A 155 -9.97 19.48 -1.46
CA GLY A 155 -11.09 18.62 -1.06
C GLY A 155 -10.82 17.86 0.25
N PRO A 156 -11.84 17.68 1.13
CA PRO A 156 -11.68 16.79 2.27
C PRO A 156 -11.45 15.35 1.78
N SER A 157 -10.60 14.59 2.49
CA SER A 157 -10.57 13.13 2.28
C SER A 157 -11.97 12.54 2.52
N LEU A 158 -12.28 11.41 1.89
CA LEU A 158 -13.58 10.72 2.09
C LEU A 158 -13.88 10.53 3.58
N LEU A 159 -12.88 10.13 4.37
CA LEU A 159 -12.99 10.04 5.83
C LEU A 159 -13.45 11.36 6.47
N ARG A 160 -12.81 12.49 6.14
CA ARG A 160 -13.19 13.81 6.68
C ARG A 160 -14.57 14.26 6.20
N GLY A 161 -14.93 13.95 4.95
CA GLY A 161 -16.24 14.26 4.37
C GLY A 161 -17.38 13.43 4.96
N SER A 162 -17.09 12.25 5.50
CA SER A 162 -18.11 11.33 6.04
C SER A 162 -18.63 11.67 7.43
N GLY A 163 -18.03 12.64 8.14
CA GLY A 163 -18.35 12.97 9.53
C GLY A 163 -17.82 11.95 10.56
N ARG A 164 -17.10 10.91 10.13
CA ARG A 164 -16.44 9.96 11.03
C ARG A 164 -15.28 10.62 11.76
N ASP A 165 -15.11 10.28 13.04
CA ASP A 165 -13.97 10.74 13.81
C ASP A 165 -12.65 10.24 13.19
N VAL A 166 -11.81 11.17 12.77
CA VAL A 166 -10.52 10.92 12.16
C VAL A 166 -9.47 10.41 13.15
N HIS A 167 -9.77 10.40 14.45
CA HIS A 167 -8.90 9.87 15.49
C HIS A 167 -9.29 8.46 15.92
N ALA A 168 -10.56 8.07 15.73
CA ALA A 168 -11.01 6.72 15.98
C ALA A 168 -10.16 5.68 15.21
N PRO A 169 -9.84 4.54 15.85
CA PRO A 169 -9.20 3.42 15.18
C PRO A 169 -10.18 2.78 14.18
N PRO A 170 -9.69 2.18 13.08
CA PRO A 170 -10.54 1.44 12.17
C PRO A 170 -11.17 0.22 12.85
N THR A 171 -12.41 -0.12 12.49
CA THR A 171 -13.06 -1.38 12.89
C THR A 171 -12.54 -2.54 12.05
N ASP A 172 -12.78 -3.77 12.48
CA ASP A 172 -12.42 -4.94 11.65
C ASP A 172 -13.18 -4.99 10.33
N HIS A 173 -14.45 -4.57 10.32
CA HIS A 173 -15.22 -4.45 9.08
C HIS A 173 -14.61 -3.44 8.10
N GLU A 174 -14.16 -2.28 8.57
CA GLU A 174 -13.48 -1.29 7.72
C GLU A 174 -12.18 -1.84 7.13
N ARG A 175 -11.43 -2.61 7.91
CA ARG A 175 -10.20 -3.26 7.47
C ARG A 175 -10.48 -4.36 6.44
N ASP A 176 -11.54 -5.15 6.64
CA ASP A 176 -11.93 -6.22 5.73
C ASP A 176 -12.44 -5.65 4.39
N LEU A 177 -13.24 -4.58 4.42
CA LEU A 177 -13.64 -3.83 3.22
C LEU A 177 -12.43 -3.26 2.46
N PHE A 178 -11.42 -2.77 3.20
CA PHE A 178 -10.19 -2.27 2.58
C PHE A 178 -9.40 -3.38 1.89
N ASP A 179 -9.27 -4.54 2.53
CA ASP A 179 -8.63 -5.72 1.93
C ASP A 179 -9.41 -6.20 0.70
N GLU A 180 -10.73 -6.30 0.78
CA GLU A 180 -11.59 -6.71 -0.33
C GLU A 180 -11.47 -5.77 -1.54
N PHE A 181 -11.57 -4.46 -1.32
CA PHE A 181 -11.43 -3.45 -2.37
C PHE A 181 -10.12 -3.59 -3.15
N PHE A 182 -9.03 -3.89 -2.43
CA PHE A 182 -7.71 -4.08 -3.03
C PHE A 182 -7.40 -5.53 -3.36
N LEU A 183 -8.38 -6.44 -3.39
CA LEU A 183 -8.18 -7.84 -3.76
C LEU A 183 -7.09 -8.51 -2.88
N VAL A 184 -7.11 -8.25 -1.58
CA VAL A 184 -6.20 -8.84 -0.60
C VAL A 184 -6.91 -9.96 0.13
N SER A 185 -6.27 -11.13 0.18
CA SER A 185 -6.71 -12.24 1.01
C SER A 185 -5.70 -12.47 2.13
N ARG A 186 -6.18 -12.56 3.36
CA ARG A 186 -5.34 -12.84 4.53
C ARG A 186 -5.59 -14.25 5.02
N GLY A 187 -4.52 -15.03 5.10
CA GLY A 187 -4.62 -16.43 5.53
C GLY A 187 -3.26 -17.13 5.59
N PRO A 188 -3.26 -18.46 5.78
CA PRO A 188 -2.05 -19.27 5.71
C PRO A 188 -1.33 -19.07 4.37
N CYS A 189 -0.12 -18.50 4.41
CA CYS A 189 0.71 -18.29 3.23
C CYS A 189 2.14 -18.73 3.54
N CYS A 190 2.64 -19.70 2.78
CA CYS A 190 4.02 -20.14 2.94
C CYS A 190 5.00 -19.12 2.36
N GLU A 191 6.24 -19.15 2.84
CA GLU A 191 7.26 -18.20 2.41
C GLU A 191 7.51 -18.20 0.90
N ARG A 192 7.53 -19.38 0.27
CA ARG A 192 7.70 -19.52 -1.19
C ARG A 192 6.59 -18.78 -1.95
N ARG A 193 5.33 -18.94 -1.55
CA ARG A 193 4.17 -18.26 -2.16
C ARG A 193 4.27 -16.75 -1.94
N TYR A 194 4.62 -16.31 -0.73
CA TYR A 194 4.80 -14.89 -0.44
C TYR A 194 5.89 -14.26 -1.32
N ARG A 195 7.08 -14.86 -1.39
CA ARG A 195 8.19 -14.39 -2.23
C ARG A 195 7.84 -14.37 -3.72
N ALA A 196 7.12 -15.37 -4.21
CA ALA A 196 6.67 -15.41 -5.60
C ALA A 196 5.68 -14.27 -5.91
N GLN A 197 4.74 -13.99 -5.01
CA GLN A 197 3.81 -12.86 -5.17
C GLN A 197 4.54 -11.51 -5.14
N VAL A 198 5.51 -11.33 -4.23
CA VAL A 198 6.35 -10.13 -4.19
C VAL A 198 7.01 -9.89 -5.54
N ARG A 199 7.70 -10.91 -6.08
CA ARG A 199 8.36 -10.83 -7.38
C ARG A 199 7.37 -10.50 -8.50
N ARG A 200 6.21 -11.16 -8.51
CA ARG A 200 5.18 -10.95 -9.54
C ARG A 200 4.63 -9.52 -9.52
N VAL A 201 4.29 -9.00 -8.34
CA VAL A 201 3.75 -7.63 -8.19
C VAL A 201 4.78 -6.61 -8.68
N PHE A 202 6.02 -6.67 -8.20
CA PHE A 202 7.04 -5.69 -8.60
C PHE A 202 7.47 -5.86 -10.06
N ALA A 203 7.51 -7.08 -10.61
CA ALA A 203 7.77 -7.29 -12.03
C ALA A 203 6.67 -6.66 -12.91
N ALA A 204 5.40 -6.82 -12.53
CA ALA A 204 4.29 -6.22 -13.25
C ALA A 204 4.34 -4.68 -13.21
N ILE A 205 4.68 -4.11 -12.06
CA ILE A 205 4.89 -2.65 -11.94
C ILE A 205 6.04 -2.19 -12.83
N LEU A 206 7.18 -2.88 -12.82
CA LEU A 206 8.35 -2.53 -13.62
C LEU A 206 8.09 -2.58 -15.14
N VAL A 207 7.23 -3.49 -15.60
CA VAL A 207 6.82 -3.56 -17.01
C VAL A 207 5.83 -2.44 -17.39
N ASP A 208 5.07 -1.91 -16.43
CA ASP A 208 4.07 -0.86 -16.67
C ASP A 208 4.64 0.56 -16.53
N VAL A 209 5.76 0.73 -15.82
CA VAL A 209 6.47 2.02 -15.73
C VAL A 209 7.16 2.29 -17.08
N PRO A 210 6.90 3.45 -17.72
CA PRO A 210 7.52 3.83 -18.99
C PRO A 210 9.02 4.11 -18.87
#